data_AF-A0A804M9B0-F1
#
_entry.id   AF-A0A804M9B0-F1
#
_cell.length_a   1.000
_cell.length_b   1.000
_cell.length_c   1.000
_cell.angle_alpha   90.00
_cell.angle_beta   90.00
_cell.angle_gamma   90.00
#
_symmetry.space_group_name_H-M   'P 1'
#
loop_
_entity.id
_entity.type
_entity.pdbx_description
1 polymer ?
#
loop_
_entity_poly.entity_id
_entity_poly.type
_entity_poly.pdbx_seq_one_letter_code
_entity_poly.pdbx_strand_id
1 'polypeptide(L)' 'MARSDSCLARVGAGVAIGGAVGGAVGACYGTFEAFRYKIPGLLKIRHIGQTTVGSAAIFGLFL' A
#
# COMPACT_ATOMS: atom_id res chain seq x y z
N MET A 1 31.59 5.71 0.84
CA MET A 1 30.34 5.75 0.06
C MET A 1 29.62 4.40 0.00
N ALA A 2 30.22 3.31 -0.46
CA ALA A 2 29.53 2.03 -0.78
C ALA A 2 28.62 1.41 0.33
N ARG A 3 28.94 1.63 1.62
CA ARG A 3 28.13 1.06 2.72
C ARG A 3 26.77 1.76 2.86
N SER A 4 26.72 3.07 2.68
CA SER A 4 25.47 3.85 2.78
C SER A 4 24.52 3.52 1.64
N ASP A 5 25.04 3.34 0.41
CA ASP A 5 24.24 2.92 -0.74
C ASP A 5 23.63 1.53 -0.52
N SER A 6 24.39 0.62 0.10
CA SER A 6 23.90 -0.73 0.45
C SER A 6 22.79 -0.69 1.50
N CYS A 7 22.92 0.18 2.50
CA CYS A 7 21.87 0.38 3.50
C CYS A 7 20.62 0.99 2.89
N LEU A 8 20.77 2.07 2.10
CA LEU A 8 19.67 2.75 1.43
C LEU A 8 18.96 1.81 0.45
N ALA A 9 19.71 0.99 -0.31
CA ALA A 9 19.15 0.01 -1.22
C ALA A 9 18.34 -1.07 -0.49
N ARG A 10 18.78 -1.52 0.68
CA ARG A 10 18.02 -2.47 1.51
C ARG A 10 16.72 -1.87 2.03
N VAL A 11 16.78 -0.64 2.55
CA VAL A 11 15.58 0.06 3.01
C VAL A 11 14.64 0.33 1.82
N GLY A 12 15.16 0.82 0.71
CA GLY A 12 14.38 1.05 -0.52
C GLY A 12 13.75 -0.22 -1.08
N ALA A 13 14.45 -1.36 -1.02
CA ALA A 13 13.89 -2.65 -1.40
C ALA A 13 12.77 -3.10 -0.44
N GLY A 14 12.94 -2.94 0.88
CA GLY A 14 11.90 -3.21 1.87
C GLY A 14 10.65 -2.38 1.60
N VAL A 15 10.81 -1.06 1.47
CA VAL A 15 9.72 -0.13 1.13
C VAL A 15 9.04 -0.49 -0.19
N ALA A 16 9.81 -0.88 -1.21
CA ALA A 16 9.23 -1.28 -2.49
C ALA A 16 8.41 -2.58 -2.39
N ILE A 17 8.94 -3.59 -1.70
CA ILE A 17 8.26 -4.88 -1.50
C ILE A 17 7.02 -4.68 -0.61
N GLY A 18 7.19 -4.04 0.55
CA GLY A 18 6.11 -3.74 1.48
C GLY A 18 5.05 -2.84 0.86
N GLY A 19 5.45 -1.85 0.06
CA GLY A 19 4.54 -0.99 -0.70
C GLY A 19 3.74 -1.77 -1.75
N ALA A 20 4.38 -2.68 -2.48
CA ALA A 20 3.70 -3.54 -3.45
C ALA A 20 2.71 -4.50 -2.78
N VAL A 21 3.14 -5.16 -1.69
CA VAL A 21 2.29 -6.08 -0.92
C VAL A 21 1.13 -5.33 -0.27
N GLY A 22 1.40 -4.21 0.42
CA GLY A 22 0.38 -3.39 1.04
C GLY A 22 -0.59 -2.80 0.02
N GLY A 23 -0.09 -2.37 -1.14
CA GLY A 23 -0.94 -1.92 -2.24
C GLY A 23 -1.87 -3.03 -2.74
N ALA A 24 -1.36 -4.24 -2.95
CA ALA A 24 -2.18 -5.38 -3.34
C ALA A 24 -3.25 -5.72 -2.28
N VAL A 25 -2.86 -5.76 -1.01
CA VAL A 25 -3.76 -6.04 0.12
C VAL A 25 -4.85 -4.96 0.22
N GLY A 26 -4.49 -3.68 0.16
CA GLY A 26 -5.44 -2.58 0.26
C GLY A 26 -6.35 -2.43 -0.95
N ALA A 27 -5.90 -2.83 -2.14
CA ALA A 27 -6.77 -2.91 -3.31
C ALA A 27 -7.79 -4.04 -3.17
N CYS A 28 -7.36 -5.24 -2.75
CA CYS A 28 -8.26 -6.39 -2.55
C CYS A 28 -9.27 -6.14 -1.44
N TYR A 29 -8.81 -5.77 -0.24
CA TYR A 29 -9.71 -5.51 0.89
C TYR A 29 -10.49 -4.22 0.70
N GLY A 30 -9.89 -3.17 0.16
CA GLY A 30 -10.58 -1.91 -0.13
C GLY A 30 -11.68 -2.06 -1.16
N THR A 31 -11.47 -2.84 -2.23
CA THR A 31 -12.54 -3.14 -3.20
C THR A 31 -13.65 -3.93 -2.53
N PHE A 32 -13.30 -4.99 -1.80
CA PHE A 32 -14.27 -5.79 -1.07
C PHE A 32 -15.12 -4.93 -0.10
N GLU A 33 -14.49 -4.08 0.72
CA GLU A 33 -15.17 -3.16 1.63
C GLU A 33 -16.05 -2.18 0.87
N ALA A 34 -15.54 -1.59 -0.21
CA ALA A 34 -16.30 -0.62 -0.98
C ALA A 34 -17.56 -1.22 -1.62
N PHE A 35 -17.52 -2.49 -2.04
CA PHE A 35 -18.71 -3.22 -2.50
C PHE A 35 -19.62 -3.64 -1.35
N ARG A 36 -19.07 -4.18 -0.26
CA ARG A 36 -19.82 -4.66 0.91
C ARG A 36 -20.59 -3.53 1.60
N TYR A 37 -19.96 -2.39 1.80
CA TYR A 37 -20.59 -1.20 2.41
C TYR A 37 -21.35 -0.34 1.40
N LYS A 38 -21.49 -0.80 0.15
CA LYS A 38 -22.22 -0.12 -0.94
C LYS A 38 -21.83 1.36 -1.08
N ILE A 39 -20.52 1.64 -0.99
CA ILE A 39 -20.01 3.01 -1.10
C ILE A 39 -20.37 3.54 -2.50
N PRO A 40 -21.05 4.69 -2.61
CA PRO A 40 -21.63 5.14 -3.87
C PRO A 40 -20.60 5.75 -4.82
N GLY A 41 -20.70 5.41 -6.10
CA GLY A 41 -20.06 6.11 -7.22
C GLY A 41 -18.56 6.36 -7.05
N LEU A 42 -18.14 7.62 -7.23
CA LEU A 42 -16.73 8.05 -7.18
C LEU A 42 -16.09 7.88 -5.80
N LEU A 43 -16.89 7.93 -4.72
CA LEU A 43 -16.39 7.69 -3.35
C LEU A 43 -15.89 6.27 -3.18
N LYS A 44 -16.38 5.32 -3.98
CA LYS A 44 -15.92 3.93 -4.01
C LYS A 44 -14.45 3.84 -4.43
N ILE A 45 -14.09 4.54 -5.52
CA ILE A 45 -12.72 4.61 -6.03
C ILE A 45 -11.82 5.35 -5.03
N ARG A 46 -12.30 6.45 -4.45
CA ARG A 46 -11.55 7.18 -3.43
C ARG A 46 -11.28 6.33 -2.20
N HIS A 47 -12.27 5.57 -1.73
CA HIS A 47 -12.13 4.68 -0.59
C HIS A 47 -11.10 3.58 -0.88
N ILE A 48 -11.20 2.90 -2.04
CA ILE A 48 -10.21 1.91 -2.48
C ILE A 48 -8.81 2.53 -2.55
N GLY A 49 -8.69 3.74 -3.09
CA GLY A 49 -7.41 4.46 -3.16
C GLY A 49 -6.85 4.76 -1.76
N GLN A 50 -7.69 5.22 -0.83
CA GLN A 50 -7.30 5.51 0.55
C GLN A 50 -6.86 4.24 1.30
N THR A 51 -7.59 3.14 1.16
CA THR A 51 -7.22 1.86 1.79
C THR A 51 -5.93 1.31 1.17
N THR A 52 -5.78 1.37 -0.16
CA THR A 52 -4.59 0.96 -0.91
C THR A 52 -3.35 1.74 -0.46
N VAL A 53 -3.43 3.07 -0.45
CA VAL A 53 -2.30 3.91 -0.05
C VAL A 53 -1.99 3.75 1.45
N GLY A 54 -3.02 3.66 2.30
CA GLY A 54 -2.84 3.47 3.74
C GLY A 54 -2.13 2.16 4.08
N SER A 55 -2.55 1.06 3.45
CA SER A 55 -1.89 -0.24 3.65
C SER A 55 -0.54 -0.31 2.95
N ALA A 56 -0.37 0.25 1.74
CA ALA A 56 0.96 0.39 1.13
C ALA A 56 1.94 1.16 2.03
N ALA A 57 1.47 2.19 2.73
CA ALA A 57 2.30 2.95 3.67
C ALA A 57 2.67 2.14 4.93
N ILE A 58 1.71 1.42 5.53
CA ILE A 58 1.99 0.59 6.70
C ILE A 58 2.95 -0.55 6.33
N PHE A 59 2.59 -1.36 5.34
CA PHE A 59 3.45 -2.47 4.93
C PHE A 59 4.79 -1.98 4.39
N GLY A 60 4.84 -0.88 3.63
CA GLY A 60 6.10 -0.29 3.15
C GLY A 60 7.00 0.30 4.24
N LEU A 61 6.46 0.64 5.42
CA LEU A 61 7.27 1.14 6.53
C LEU A 61 7.78 0.01 7.43
N PHE A 62 7.00 -1.07 7.57
CA PHE A 62 7.25 -2.15 8.52
C PHE A 62 7.79 -3.45 7.89
N LEU A 63 7.80 -3.59 6.56
CA LEU A 63 8.52 -4.63 5.80
C LEU A 63 9.75 -4.05 5.10
#